data_AF-A0A7J3QYD5-F1
#
_entry.id   AF-A0A7J3QYD5-F1
#
_cell.length_a   1.000
_cell.length_b   1.000
_cell.length_c   1.000
_cell.angle_alpha   90.00
_cell.angle_beta   90.00
_cell.angle_gamma   90.00
#
_symmetry.space_group_name_H-M   'P 1'
#
loop_
_entity.id
_entity.type
_entity.pdbx_description
1 polymer ?
#
loop_
_entity_poly.entity_id
_entity_poly.type
_entity_poly.pdbx_seq_one_letter_code
_entity_poly.pdbx_strand_id
1 'polypeptide(L)'
;MVYQVDYVEGEKQGCSCRIIVENRTFFVKLYSSPLNSTRYYAGDQNGLLKEISKTEFELWLKILTSSDEEMKAIQEKLERGRRY
;
A
#
# COMPACT_ATOMS: atom_id res chain seq x y z
N MET A 1 3.17 15.82 -6.90
CA MET A 1 2.82 14.39 -6.88
C MET A 1 2.50 14.05 -5.43
N VAL A 2 1.24 13.74 -5.11
CA VAL A 2 0.75 13.57 -3.73
C VAL A 2 1.12 12.20 -3.15
N TYR A 3 1.61 11.28 -4.00
CA TYR A 3 1.98 9.93 -3.61
C TYR A 3 3.22 9.39 -4.33
N GLN A 4 3.91 8.45 -3.68
CA GLN A 4 5.05 7.67 -4.19
C GLN A 4 4.81 6.18 -3.95
N VAL A 5 5.21 5.33 -4.90
CA VAL A 5 5.13 3.86 -4.77
C VAL A 5 6.52 3.29 -4.98
N ASP A 6 7.07 2.64 -3.97
CA ASP A 6 8.40 2.02 -3.97
C ASP A 6 8.28 0.50 -3.79
N TYR A 7 8.52 -0.24 -4.87
CA TYR A 7 8.51 -1.71 -4.83
C TYR A 7 9.71 -2.26 -4.05
N VAL A 8 10.90 -1.68 -4.25
CA VAL A 8 12.15 -2.13 -3.62
C VAL A 8 12.10 -2.04 -2.09
N GLU A 9 11.61 -0.92 -1.57
CA GLU A 9 11.46 -0.72 -0.12
C GLU A 9 10.36 -1.61 0.47
N GLY A 10 9.30 -1.88 -0.31
CA GLY A 10 8.30 -2.89 0.04
C GLY A 10 8.94 -4.28 0.21
N GLU A 11 9.74 -4.70 -0.77
CA GLU A 11 10.36 -6.02 -0.78
C GLU A 11 11.35 -6.21 0.39
N LYS A 12 12.11 -5.16 0.75
CA LYS A 12 12.99 -5.19 1.95
C LYS A 12 12.23 -5.46 3.25
N GLN A 13 10.97 -5.03 3.32
CA GLN A 13 10.06 -5.25 4.46
C GLN A 13 9.21 -6.51 4.29
N GLY A 14 9.48 -7.35 3.27
CA GLY A 14 8.71 -8.55 2.99
C GLY A 14 7.30 -8.30 2.45
N CYS A 15 7.07 -7.13 1.85
CA CYS A 15 5.82 -6.69 1.21
C CYS A 15 6.01 -6.49 -0.30
N SER A 16 4.91 -6.43 -1.05
CA SER A 16 4.92 -6.27 -2.51
C SER A 16 5.28 -4.86 -2.94
N CYS A 17 4.86 -3.86 -2.17
CA CYS A 17 5.21 -2.47 -2.38
C CYS A 17 5.05 -1.64 -1.11
N ARG A 18 5.74 -0.52 -1.09
CA ARG A 18 5.56 0.59 -0.16
C ARG A 18 4.86 1.72 -0.90
N ILE A 19 3.87 2.34 -0.27
CA ILE A 19 3.17 3.52 -0.78
C ILE A 19 3.36 4.63 0.24
N ILE A 20 3.76 5.80 -0.20
CA ILE A 20 3.84 6.99 0.63
C ILE A 20 2.81 7.96 0.08
N VAL A 21 1.87 8.41 0.89
CA VAL A 21 0.90 9.44 0.51
C VAL A 21 0.97 10.55 1.54
N GLU A 22 1.25 11.78 1.09
CA GLU A 22 1.50 12.96 1.93
C GLU A 22 2.59 12.74 2.99
N ASN A 23 2.22 12.24 4.17
CA ASN A 23 3.12 11.95 5.30
C ASN A 23 2.87 10.57 5.92
N ARG A 24 2.13 9.70 5.23
CA ARG A 24 1.81 8.34 5.70
C ARG A 24 2.42 7.32 4.78
N THR A 25 3.04 6.31 5.39
CA THR A 25 3.56 5.16 4.67
C THR A 25 2.58 4.00 4.81
N PHE A 26 2.35 3.28 3.74
CA PHE A 26 1.60 2.03 3.72
C PHE A 26 2.48 0.97 3.07
N PHE A 27 2.34 -0.26 3.51
CA PHE A 27 2.95 -1.41 2.87
C PHE A 27 1.86 -2.39 2.50
N VAL A 28 1.93 -2.94 1.30
CA VAL A 28 0.93 -3.90 0.84
C VAL A 28 1.62 -5.17 0.42
N LYS A 29 1.12 -6.30 0.91
CA LYS A 29 1.59 -7.63 0.61
C LYS A 29 0.52 -8.39 -0.16
N LEU A 30 0.77 -8.54 -1.45
CA LEU A 30 -0.04 -9.29 -2.39
C LEU A 30 0.40 -10.73 -2.39
N TYR A 31 -0.57 -11.63 -2.39
CA TYR A 31 -0.34 -13.06 -2.51
C TYR A 31 -0.82 -13.54 -3.88
N SER A 32 -0.10 -14.49 -4.46
CA SER A 32 -0.43 -15.14 -5.73
C SER A 32 -1.54 -16.18 -5.55
N SER A 33 -1.62 -16.78 -4.36
CA SER A 33 -2.61 -17.80 -4.06
C SER A 33 -3.95 -17.15 -3.70
N PRO A 34 -5.07 -17.57 -4.32
CA PRO A 34 -6.41 -17.11 -3.95
C PRO A 34 -6.82 -17.51 -2.52
N LEU A 35 -6.07 -18.42 -1.89
CA LEU A 35 -6.25 -18.81 -0.49
C LEU A 35 -5.72 -17.76 0.50
N ASN A 36 -4.82 -16.87 0.05
CA ASN A 36 -4.22 -15.85 0.88
C ASN A 36 -4.78 -14.48 0.51
N SER A 37 -5.45 -13.84 1.47
CA SER A 37 -5.95 -12.47 1.28
C SER A 37 -4.79 -11.48 1.28
N THR A 38 -4.85 -10.48 0.39
CA THR A 38 -3.94 -9.33 0.40
C THR A 38 -3.91 -8.72 1.80
N ARG A 39 -2.70 -8.51 2.32
CA ARG A 39 -2.51 -7.87 3.62
C ARG A 39 -2.03 -6.44 3.43
N TYR A 40 -2.60 -5.55 4.23
CA TYR A 40 -2.30 -4.13 4.20
C TYR A 40 -1.68 -3.77 5.54
N TYR A 41 -0.68 -2.93 5.50
CA TYR A 41 0.04 -2.49 6.69
C TYR A 41 0.20 -0.98 6.64
N ALA A 42 -0.02 -0.33 7.79
CA ALA A 42 0.34 1.06 7.99
C ALA A 42 1.77 1.12 8.53
N GLY A 43 2.61 1.91 7.86
CA GLY A 43 3.93 2.27 8.30
C GLY A 43 3.97 3.68 8.88
N ASP A 44 4.71 3.85 9.97
CA ASP A 44 5.05 5.17 10.51
C ASP A 44 6.51 5.49 10.18
N GLN A 45 7.07 6.54 10.78
CA GLN A 45 8.41 7.06 10.52
C GLN A 45 9.53 6.02 10.74
N ASN A 46 9.24 4.92 11.43
CA ASN A 46 10.17 3.84 11.77
C ASN A 46 9.98 2.55 10.96
N GLY A 47 9.04 2.50 10.01
CA GLY A 47 8.75 1.29 9.21
C GLY A 47 7.37 0.69 9.48
N LEU A 48 7.23 -0.62 9.26
CA LEU A 48 5.95 -1.33 9.28
C LEU A 48 5.46 -1.56 10.72
N LEU A 49 4.34 -0.95 11.11
CA LEU A 49 3.91 -0.90 12.51
C LEU A 49 2.62 -1.64 12.81
N LYS A 50 1.69 -1.72 11.86
CA LYS A 50 0.39 -2.35 12.13
C LYS A 50 -0.27 -2.90 10.88
N GLU A 51 -0.72 -4.15 10.95
CA GLU A 51 -1.65 -4.71 9.96
C GLU A 51 -3.00 -3.97 10.08
N ILE A 52 -3.48 -3.43 8.96
CA ILE A 52 -4.75 -2.73 8.86
C ILE A 52 -5.67 -3.51 7.93
N SER A 53 -6.97 -3.33 8.11
CA SER A 53 -7.94 -3.89 7.18
C SER A 53 -7.86 -3.21 5.81
N LYS A 54 -8.32 -3.91 4.76
CA LYS A 54 -8.50 -3.32 3.43
C LYS A 54 -9.35 -2.04 3.48
N THR A 55 -10.43 -2.07 4.26
CA THR A 55 -11.34 -0.94 4.41
C THR A 55 -10.66 0.27 5.02
N GLU A 56 -9.83 0.08 6.05
CA GLU A 56 -9.03 1.15 6.63
C GLU A 56 -8.02 1.71 5.63
N PHE A 57 -7.35 0.85 4.87
CA PHE A 57 -6.42 1.28 3.83
C PHE A 57 -7.11 2.14 2.77
N GLU A 58 -8.26 1.70 2.26
CA GLU A 58 -9.05 2.45 1.27
C GLU A 58 -9.58 3.76 1.84
N LEU A 59 -9.99 3.78 3.12
CA LEU A 59 -10.42 4.99 3.81
C LEU A 59 -9.27 6.01 3.91
N TRP A 60 -8.08 5.55 4.30
CA TRP A 60 -6.90 6.42 4.36
C TRP A 60 -6.51 6.94 2.99
N LEU A 61 -6.49 6.09 1.96
CA LEU A 61 -6.26 6.55 0.60
C LEU A 61 -7.27 7.64 0.22
N LYS A 62 -8.56 7.40 0.44
CA LYS A 62 -9.61 8.39 0.12
C LYS A 62 -9.48 9.71 0.88
N ILE A 63 -8.99 9.68 2.12
CA ILE A 63 -8.75 10.88 2.93
C ILE A 63 -7.51 11.65 2.43
N LEU A 64 -6.47 10.92 2.00
CA LEU A 64 -5.17 11.49 1.65
C LEU A 64 -5.06 11.88 0.17
N THR A 65 -5.78 11.18 -0.71
CA THR A 65 -5.88 11.53 -2.13
C THR A 65 -6.99 12.54 -2.33
N SER A 66 -6.71 13.62 -3.05
CA SER A 66 -7.70 14.68 -3.28
C SER A 66 -8.62 14.37 -4.46
N SER A 67 -8.40 13.25 -5.18
CA SER A 67 -9.19 12.85 -6.35
C SER A 67 -9.23 11.33 -6.52
N ASP A 68 -10.38 10.81 -6.98
CA ASP A 68 -10.58 9.38 -7.30
C ASP A 68 -9.59 8.86 -8.36
N GLU A 69 -9.08 9.73 -9.24
CA GLU A 69 -8.07 9.37 -10.24
C GLU A 69 -6.75 8.95 -9.58
N GLU A 70 -6.32 9.62 -8.51
CA GLU A 70 -5.11 9.26 -7.77
C GLU A 70 -5.30 7.93 -7.04
N MET A 71 -6.48 7.71 -6.47
CA MET A 71 -6.83 6.45 -5.82
C MET A 71 -6.78 5.28 -6.81
N LYS A 72 -7.35 5.44 -8.00
CA LYS A 72 -7.26 4.43 -9.08
C LYS A 72 -5.82 4.19 -9.51
N ALA A 73 -5.03 5.25 -9.70
CA ALA A 73 -3.64 5.10 -10.10
C ALA A 73 -2.79 4.38 -9.04
N ILE A 74 -3.08 4.56 -7.75
CA ILE A 74 -2.46 3.81 -6.65
C ILE A 74 -2.89 2.34 -6.69
N GLN A 75 -4.18 2.07 -6.89
CA GLN A 75 -4.70 0.70 -7.02
C GLN A 75 -4.10 -0.06 -8.23
N GLU A 76 -3.99 0.58 -9.39
CA GLU A 76 -3.36 -0.03 -10.56
C GLU A 76 -1.87 -0.33 -10.33
N LYS A 77 -1.16 0.59 -9.66
CA LYS A 77 0.25 0.37 -9.30
C LYS A 77 0.42 -0.74 -8.27
N LEU A 78 -0.53 -0.88 -7.36
CA LEU A 78 -0.59 -1.99 -6.41
C LEU A 78 -0.66 -3.31 -7.14
N GLU A 79 -1.61 -3.48 -8.06
CA GLU A 79 -1.81 -4.76 -8.77
C GLU A 79 -0.61 -5.23 -9.59
N ARG A 80 0.27 -4.28 -9.98
CA ARG A 80 1.55 -4.54 -10.67
C ARG A 80 2.69 -4.96 -9.73
N GLY A 81 2.49 -4.88 -8.42
CA GLY A 81 3.48 -5.29 -7.42
C GLY A 81 3.76 -6.79 -7.43
N ARG A 82 4.94 -7.18 -6.95
CA ARG A 82 5.37 -8.58 -6.86
C ARG A 82 4.43 -9.37 -5.96
N ARG A 83 3.90 -10.49 -6.45
CA ARG A 83 3.01 -11.37 -5.69
C ARG A 83 3.83 -12.46 -5.00
N TYR A 84 3.53 -12.74 -3.73
CA TYR A 84 4.18 -13.75 -2.89
C TYR A 84 3.40 -15.07 -2.82
#